data_AF-A0A2E3YHY4-F1
#
_entry.id   AF-A0A2E3YHY4-F1
#
_cell.length_a   1.000
_cell.length_b   1.000
_cell.length_c   1.000
_cell.angle_alpha   90.00
_cell.angle_beta   90.00
_cell.angle_gamma   90.00
#
_symmetry.space_group_name_H-M   'P 1'
#
loop_
_entity.id
_entity.type
_entity.pdbx_description
1 polymer ?
#
loop_
_entity_poly.entity_id
_entity_poly.type
_entity_poly.pdbx_seq_one_letter_code
_entity_poly.pdbx_strand_id
1 'polypeptide(L)'
;MESEVFGHEAGAFTDARQRKQGLIELGAGGTVLLDEISLLPVELQAKLLGVLETRRFRRLGDTDEHEVDKRFLAATNEDLMEVVEAGRHTRRRRHT
;
A
#
# COMPACT_ATOMS: atom_id res chain seq x y z
N MET A 1 -4.47 4.50 -9.00
CA MET A 1 -4.71 3.83 -7.70
C MET A 1 -3.46 3.86 -6.83
N GLU A 2 -2.29 3.44 -7.33
CA GLU A 2 -1.04 3.54 -6.56
C GLU A 2 -0.73 4.96 -6.07
N SER A 3 -0.88 5.97 -6.94
CA SER A 3 -0.69 7.38 -6.60
C SER A 3 -1.67 7.93 -5.56
N GLU A 4 -2.84 7.30 -5.40
CA GLU A 4 -3.81 7.67 -4.36
C GLU A 4 -3.38 7.09 -3.01
N VAL A 5 -2.95 5.82 -2.98
CA VAL A 5 -2.55 5.14 -1.75
C VAL A 5 -1.22 5.69 -1.22
N PHE A 6 -0.22 5.83 -2.09
CA PHE A 6 1.16 6.16 -1.72
C PHE A 6 1.57 7.61 -1.98
N GLY A 7 0.75 8.38 -2.70
CA GLY A 7 1.10 9.73 -3.09
C GLY A 7 2.14 9.78 -4.22
N HIS A 8 2.39 10.97 -4.72
CA HIS A 8 3.36 11.21 -5.77
C HIS A 8 4.00 12.59 -5.64
N GLU A 9 5.21 12.72 -6.16
CA GLU A 9 5.87 14.00 -6.35
C GLU A 9 5.53 14.61 -7.71
N ALA A 10 5.71 15.93 -7.84
CA ALA A 10 5.51 16.60 -9.11
C ALA A 10 6.48 16.04 -10.17
N GLY A 11 5.97 15.73 -11.36
CA GLY A 11 6.74 15.15 -12.46
C GLY A 11 6.93 13.63 -12.40
N ALA A 12 6.34 12.93 -11.42
CA ALA A 12 6.42 11.47 -11.32
C ALA A 12 5.81 10.71 -12.51
N PHE A 13 4.80 11.30 -13.17
CA PHE A 13 4.16 10.82 -14.40
C PHE A 13 3.55 11.99 -15.17
N THR A 14 3.09 11.77 -16.40
CA THR A 14 2.68 12.83 -17.35
C THR A 14 1.67 13.84 -16.79
N ASP A 15 0.79 13.44 -15.88
CA ASP A 15 -0.26 14.29 -15.29
C ASP A 15 0.05 14.73 -13.84
N ALA A 16 1.24 14.39 -13.31
CA ALA A 16 1.68 14.74 -11.96
C ALA A 16 2.12 16.22 -11.88
N ARG A 17 1.18 17.15 -12.00
CA ARG A 17 1.50 18.60 -12.01
C ARG A 17 1.93 19.14 -10.65
N GLN A 18 1.49 18.53 -9.56
CA GLN A 18 1.79 18.94 -8.19
C GLN A 18 2.02 17.71 -7.33
N ARG A 19 2.74 17.91 -6.21
CA ARG A 19 2.88 16.89 -5.17
C ARG A 19 1.52 16.57 -4.55
N LYS A 20 1.24 15.28 -4.34
CA LYS A 20 0.06 14.80 -3.60
C LYS A 20 0.47 13.79 -2.55
N GLN A 21 0.01 13.98 -1.31
CA GLN A 21 0.19 13.01 -0.24
C GLN A 21 -0.67 11.77 -0.45
N GLY A 22 -0.13 10.60 -0.13
CA GLY A 22 -0.87 9.34 -0.19
C GLY A 22 -1.83 9.17 0.98
N LEU A 23 -2.91 8.41 0.77
CA LEU A 23 -3.89 8.06 1.81
C LEU A 23 -3.23 7.45 3.06
N ILE A 24 -2.16 6.67 2.90
CA ILE A 24 -1.47 6.03 4.04
C ILE A 24 -0.74 7.04 4.95
N GLU A 25 -0.42 8.22 4.41
CA GLU A 25 0.20 9.31 5.17
C GLU A 25 -0.82 10.20 5.88
N LEU A 26 -2.07 10.21 5.40
CA LEU A 26 -3.06 11.16 5.86
C LEU A 26 -3.53 10.84 7.29
N GLY A 27 -3.71 11.91 8.08
CA GLY A 27 -4.04 11.87 9.50
C GLY A 27 -2.81 11.62 10.40
N ALA A 28 -2.85 12.03 11.66
CA ALA A 28 -1.79 11.70 12.64
C ALA A 28 -2.28 10.55 13.53
N GLY A 29 -1.43 9.53 13.76
CA GLY A 29 -1.69 8.45 14.74
C GLY A 29 -3.06 7.76 14.60
N GLY A 30 -3.30 7.05 13.50
CA GLY A 30 -4.62 6.50 13.17
C GLY A 30 -4.60 5.09 12.57
N THR A 31 -5.79 4.59 12.22
CA THR A 31 -5.97 3.30 11.53
C THR A 31 -6.37 3.53 10.07
N VAL A 32 -5.71 2.85 9.14
CA VAL A 32 -6.07 2.78 7.72
C VAL A 32 -6.88 1.52 7.50
N LEU A 33 -8.09 1.66 6.97
CA LEU A 33 -8.92 0.55 6.51
C LEU A 33 -8.63 0.29 5.02
N LEU A 34 -8.21 -0.93 4.71
CA LEU A 34 -8.04 -1.45 3.35
C LEU A 34 -9.22 -2.38 3.06
N ASP A 35 -10.26 -1.86 2.44
CA ASP A 35 -11.39 -2.67 2.00
C ASP A 35 -11.05 -3.38 0.67
N GLU A 36 -11.61 -4.57 0.49
CA GLU A 36 -11.39 -5.44 -0.67
C GLU A 36 -9.91 -5.62 -1.08
N ILE A 37 -9.05 -5.93 -0.10
CA ILE A 37 -7.59 -6.03 -0.32
C ILE A 37 -7.19 -7.04 -1.42
N SER A 38 -8.03 -8.04 -1.70
CA SER A 38 -7.84 -9.01 -2.78
C SER A 38 -7.93 -8.41 -4.18
N LEU A 39 -8.63 -7.29 -4.35
CA LEU A 39 -8.77 -6.58 -5.63
C LEU A 39 -7.57 -5.69 -5.96
N LEU A 40 -6.64 -5.51 -5.01
CA LEU A 40 -5.44 -4.73 -5.25
C LEU A 40 -4.54 -5.46 -6.26
N PRO A 41 -3.98 -4.75 -7.26
CA PRO A 41 -2.95 -5.32 -8.14
C PRO A 41 -1.79 -5.91 -7.32
N VAL A 42 -1.19 -7.00 -7.81
CA VAL A 42 -0.13 -7.74 -7.09
C VAL A 42 1.06 -6.83 -6.74
N GLU A 43 1.40 -5.90 -7.62
CA GLU A 43 2.48 -4.92 -7.41
C GLU A 43 2.16 -4.01 -6.22
N LEU A 44 0.89 -3.60 -6.09
CA LEU A 44 0.42 -2.78 -4.98
C LEU A 44 0.40 -3.56 -3.67
N GLN A 45 -0.02 -4.83 -3.71
CA GLN A 45 0.03 -5.73 -2.56
C GLN A 45 1.47 -5.90 -2.05
N ALA A 46 2.44 -6.12 -2.96
CA ALA A 46 3.85 -6.26 -2.60
C ALA A 46 4.41 -4.98 -1.96
N LYS A 47 4.04 -3.81 -2.50
CA LYS A 47 4.45 -2.52 -1.93
C LYS A 47 3.84 -2.28 -0.55
N LEU A 48 2.54 -2.56 -0.39
CA LEU A 48 1.87 -2.49 0.92
C LEU A 48 2.49 -3.43 1.94
N LEU A 49 2.83 -4.66 1.54
CA LEU A 49 3.55 -5.61 2.40
C LEU A 49 4.88 -5.04 2.88
N GLY A 50 5.64 -4.39 1.98
CA GLY A 50 6.86 -3.68 2.36
C GLY A 50 6.60 -2.63 3.44
N VAL A 51 5.54 -1.83 3.30
CA VAL A 51 5.15 -0.83 4.31
C VAL A 51 4.79 -1.46 5.65
N LEU A 52 4.01 -2.56 5.63
CA LEU A 52 3.60 -3.25 6.85
C LEU A 52 4.79 -3.85 7.63
N GLU A 53 5.90 -4.13 6.94
CA GLU A 53 7.10 -4.71 7.52
C GLU A 53 8.10 -3.66 8.00
N THR A 54 8.37 -2.65 7.17
CA THR A 54 9.41 -1.64 7.44
C THR A 54 8.86 -0.38 8.11
N ARG A 55 7.53 -0.19 8.10
CA ARG A 55 6.85 1.08 8.42
C ARG A 55 7.38 2.25 7.60
N ARG A 56 7.88 1.97 6.40
CA ARG A 56 8.45 2.96 5.48
C ARG A 56 7.90 2.75 4.08
N PHE A 57 7.76 3.83 3.34
CA PHE A 57 7.33 3.77 1.96
C PHE A 57 7.93 4.92 1.15
N ARG A 58 7.80 4.83 -0.17
CA ARG A 58 8.18 5.90 -1.11
C ARG A 58 7.00 6.31 -1.95
N ARG A 59 6.84 7.61 -2.13
CA ARG A 59 5.91 8.19 -3.10
C ARG A 59 6.36 7.84 -4.51
N LEU A 60 5.45 7.92 -5.47
CA LEU A 60 5.85 7.77 -6.87
C LEU A 60 6.72 8.95 -7.28
N GLY A 61 7.85 8.65 -7.92
CA GLY A 61 8.83 9.66 -8.37
C GLY A 61 9.71 10.23 -7.26
N ASP A 62 9.59 9.75 -6.03
CA ASP A 62 10.40 10.19 -4.90
C ASP A 62 11.57 9.22 -4.64
N THR A 63 12.72 9.77 -4.24
CA THR A 63 13.90 8.98 -3.85
C THR A 63 13.97 8.74 -2.36
N ASP A 64 13.28 9.57 -1.56
CA ASP A 64 13.34 9.52 -0.10
C ASP A 64 12.26 8.60 0.48
N GLU A 65 12.62 7.87 1.54
CA GLU A 65 11.67 7.06 2.30
C GLU A 65 10.98 7.89 3.38
N HIS A 66 9.67 7.65 3.55
CA HIS A 66 8.83 8.30 4.53
C HIS A 66 8.37 7.27 5.56
N GLU A 67 8.50 7.60 6.84
CA GLU A 67 7.98 6.75 7.93
C GLU A 67 6.47 6.90 8.06
N VAL A 68 5.80 5.79 8.31
CA VAL A 68 4.35 5.73 8.52
C VAL A 68 4.04 4.94 9.78
N ASP A 69 3.57 5.65 10.80
CA ASP A 69 3.10 5.05 12.06
C ASP A 69 1.57 4.95 12.04
N LYS A 70 1.08 3.87 11.44
CA LYS A 70 -0.36 3.59 11.25
C LYS A 70 -0.67 2.15 11.58
N ARG A 71 -1.86 1.94 12.15
CA ARG A 71 -2.47 0.61 12.22
C ARG A 71 -3.17 0.33 10.90
N PHE A 72 -3.04 -0.88 10.36
CA PHE A 72 -3.77 -1.28 9.17
C PHE A 72 -4.82 -2.33 9.54
N LEU A 73 -6.03 -2.15 9.05
CA LEU A 73 -7.11 -3.13 9.12
C LEU A 73 -7.48 -3.46 7.68
N ALA A 74 -7.46 -4.74 7.31
CA ALA A 74 -7.82 -5.18 5.96
C ALA A 74 -9.09 -6.02 5.99
N ALA A 75 -9.96 -5.82 5.01
CA ALA A 75 -11.14 -6.62 4.76
C ALA A 75 -11.12 -7.13 3.32
N THR A 76 -11.69 -8.31 3.09
CA THR A 76 -11.97 -8.84 1.75
C THR A 76 -13.19 -9.75 1.84
N ASN A 77 -13.98 -9.75 0.76
CA ASN A 77 -15.14 -10.63 0.60
C ASN A 77 -14.75 -11.99 -0.01
N GLU A 78 -13.49 -12.16 -0.44
CA GLU A 78 -12.99 -13.41 -1.01
C GLU A 78 -12.33 -14.30 0.04
N ASP A 79 -12.41 -15.61 -0.16
CA ASP A 79 -11.64 -16.55 0.67
C ASP A 79 -10.15 -16.41 0.35
N LEU A 80 -9.44 -15.70 1.22
CA LEU A 80 -8.00 -15.47 1.12
C LEU A 80 -7.18 -16.74 0.87
N MET A 81 -7.61 -17.91 1.37
CA MET A 81 -6.89 -19.16 1.14
C MET A 81 -7.00 -19.60 -0.32
N GLU A 82 -8.20 -19.56 -0.89
CA GLU A 82 -8.42 -19.92 -2.30
C GLU A 82 -7.69 -18.96 -3.25
N VAL A 83 -7.69 -17.66 -2.92
CA VAL A 83 -7.05 -16.62 -3.76
C VAL A 83 -5.52 -16.72 -3.70
N VAL A 84 -4.96 -17.13 -2.55
CA VAL A 84 -3.53 -17.43 -2.40
C VAL A 84 -3.14 -18.67 -3.20
N GLU A 85 -3.92 -19.75 -3.14
CA GLU A 85 -3.64 -20.97 -3.90
C GLU A 85 -3.71 -20.74 -5.41
N ALA A 86 -4.60 -19.85 -5.85
CA ALA A 86 -4.70 -19.42 -7.25
C ALA A 86 -3.61 -18.44 -7.70
N GLY A 87 -2.64 -18.08 -6.84
CA GLY A 87 -1.55 -17.16 -7.16
C GLY A 87 -1.98 -15.69 -7.35
N ARG A 88 -3.23 -15.35 -7.00
CA ARG A 88 -3.76 -13.98 -7.11
C ARG A 88 -3.48 -13.13 -5.87
N HIS A 89 -3.08 -13.75 -4.76
CA HIS A 89 -2.68 -13.07 -3.53
C HIS A 89 -1.38 -13.65 -2.98
N THR A 90 -0.46 -12.78 -2.57
CA THR A 90 0.84 -13.22 -2.03
C THR A 90 0.74 -13.55 -0.54
N ARG A 91 1.02 -14.80 -0.15
CA ARG A 91 1.11 -15.20 1.27
C ARG A 91 2.54 -15.18 1.74
N ARG A 92 2.90 -14.22 2.62
CA ARG A 92 4.17 -14.27 3.34
C ARG A 92 3.98 -14.98 4.68
N ARG A 93 4.58 -16.16 4.85
CA ARG A 93 4.64 -16.82 6.16
C ARG A 93 5.70 -16.12 7.01
N ARG A 94 5.29 -15.45 8.09
CA ARG A 94 6.24 -15.03 9.12
C ARG A 94 6.82 -16.29 9.76
N HIS A 95 8.12 -16.52 9.59
CA HIS A 95 8.86 -17.44 10.47
C HIS A 95 9.08 -16.67 11.78
N THR A 96 8.39 -17.10 12.82
CA THR A 96 8.71 -16.77 14.22
C THR A 96 9.70 -17.77 14.77
#